data_AF-R9AJE9-F1
#
_entry.id   AF-R9AJE9-F1
#
_cell.length_a   1.000
_cell.length_b   1.000
_cell.length_c   1.000
_cell.angle_alpha   90.00
_cell.angle_beta   90.00
_cell.angle_gamma   90.00
#
_symmetry.space_group_name_H-M   'P 1'
#
loop_
_entity.id
_entity.type
_entity.pdbx_description
1 polymer ?
#
loop_
_entity_poly.entity_id
_entity_poly.type
_entity_poly.pdbx_seq_one_letter_code
_entity_poly.pdbx_strand_id
1 'polypeptide(L)'
;MNAMQHARISAKRWGGEPEDYYELHAFIDSTKSLCSDARHRILHTLWGINSIVVPVFGHSLQNSAGKSIDIKDLCERDHLLVDYQQRFILTLNDFVNAINPRQLPQNFERHLEALHHYYVQDKTLSQLMLSPLALTGKLHSLLLTHNSWFIYDILPRIGQLPKLDNIVYSPADFFNAMHFELWMDNGMAIPASAQALHQIKQTTQS
;
A
#
# COMPACT_ATOMS: atom_id res chain seq x y z
N MET A 1 14.03 1.33 -3.99
CA MET A 1 14.66 0.85 -5.25
C MET A 1 13.73 1.19 -6.43
N ASN A 2 14.08 0.98 -7.70
CA ASN A 2 13.14 1.16 -8.83
C ASN A 2 12.49 -0.16 -9.27
N ALA A 3 11.35 -0.11 -9.96
CA ALA A 3 10.59 -1.29 -10.36
C ALA A 3 11.43 -2.33 -11.13
N MET A 4 12.28 -1.89 -12.07
CA MET A 4 13.12 -2.79 -12.86
C MET A 4 14.20 -3.50 -12.02
N GLN A 5 14.72 -2.85 -10.98
CA GLN A 5 15.65 -3.49 -10.05
C GLN A 5 14.95 -4.59 -9.22
N HIS A 6 13.73 -4.35 -8.74
CA HIS A 6 12.92 -5.40 -8.10
C HIS A 6 12.61 -6.54 -9.08
N ALA A 7 12.28 -6.21 -10.32
CA ALA A 7 12.00 -7.19 -11.36
C ALA A 7 13.20 -8.12 -11.64
N ARG A 8 14.43 -7.59 -11.63
CA ARG A 8 15.66 -8.40 -11.71
C ARG A 8 15.86 -9.30 -10.49
N ILE A 9 15.47 -8.86 -9.29
CA ILE A 9 15.49 -9.70 -8.09
C ILE A 9 14.50 -10.86 -8.25
N SER A 10 13.28 -10.56 -8.71
CA SER A 10 12.25 -11.56 -9.00
C SER A 10 12.71 -12.56 -10.06
N ALA A 11 13.27 -12.11 -11.18
CA ALA A 11 13.81 -13.00 -12.21
C ALA A 11 14.95 -13.89 -11.68
N LYS A 12 15.83 -13.34 -10.83
CA LYS A 12 16.88 -14.15 -10.18
C LYS A 12 16.30 -15.21 -9.23
N ARG A 13 15.22 -14.90 -8.50
CA ARG A 13 14.61 -15.82 -7.53
C ARG A 13 13.74 -16.88 -8.19
N TRP A 14 12.90 -16.47 -9.13
CA TRP A 14 11.84 -17.29 -9.70
C TRP A 14 12.16 -17.80 -11.11
N GLY A 15 13.18 -17.26 -11.79
CA GLY A 15 13.48 -17.54 -13.20
C GLY A 15 12.71 -16.62 -14.15
N GLY A 16 12.74 -16.89 -15.45
CA GLY A 16 12.16 -16.00 -16.46
C GLY A 16 12.98 -14.72 -16.64
N GLU A 17 12.37 -13.72 -17.25
CA GLU A 17 12.99 -12.43 -17.56
C GLU A 17 12.46 -11.32 -16.63
N PRO A 18 13.22 -10.26 -16.34
CA PRO A 18 12.74 -9.14 -15.51
C PRO A 18 11.41 -8.55 -16.00
N GLU A 19 11.19 -8.50 -17.31
CA GLU A 19 9.97 -7.99 -17.93
C GLU A 19 8.72 -8.75 -17.50
N ASP A 20 8.83 -10.04 -17.13
CA ASP A 20 7.72 -10.85 -16.58
C ASP A 20 7.13 -10.24 -15.30
N TYR A 21 7.91 -9.45 -14.57
CA TYR A 21 7.59 -8.95 -13.22
C TYR A 21 7.46 -7.43 -13.14
N TYR A 22 7.80 -6.72 -14.23
CA TYR A 22 7.93 -5.26 -14.20
C TYR A 22 6.63 -4.57 -13.83
N GLU A 23 5.52 -4.91 -14.49
CA GLU A 23 4.21 -4.26 -14.28
C GLU A 23 3.73 -4.39 -12.84
N LEU A 24 3.95 -5.54 -12.21
CA LEU A 24 3.58 -5.78 -10.82
C LEU A 24 4.37 -4.86 -9.87
N HIS A 25 5.69 -4.77 -10.04
CA HIS A 25 6.52 -3.89 -9.22
C HIS A 25 6.28 -2.41 -9.50
N ALA A 26 6.05 -2.04 -10.77
CA ALA A 26 5.73 -0.68 -11.18
C ALA A 26 4.38 -0.23 -10.58
N PHE A 27 3.40 -1.13 -10.49
CA PHE A 27 2.12 -0.84 -9.85
C PHE A 27 2.26 -0.59 -8.34
N ILE A 28 3.03 -1.41 -7.62
CA ILE A 28 3.28 -1.18 -6.18
C ILE A 28 3.97 0.18 -5.94
N ASP A 29 4.84 0.58 -6.86
CA ASP A 29 5.54 1.85 -6.87
C ASP A 29 4.74 3.04 -7.43
N SER A 30 3.54 2.82 -7.97
CA SER A 30 2.73 3.85 -8.66
C SER A 30 2.44 5.06 -7.79
N THR A 31 2.39 4.87 -6.47
CA THR A 31 2.18 5.95 -5.51
C THR A 31 3.32 6.97 -5.48
N LYS A 32 4.48 6.71 -6.09
CA LYS A 32 5.57 7.69 -6.27
C LYS A 32 5.11 8.94 -7.02
N SER A 33 4.09 8.82 -7.86
CA SER A 33 3.46 9.97 -8.54
C SER A 33 2.61 10.83 -7.62
N LEU A 34 2.21 10.30 -6.45
CA LEU A 34 1.37 11.00 -5.46
C LEU A 34 2.22 11.67 -4.38
N CYS A 35 3.36 11.06 -4.04
CA CYS A 35 4.35 11.59 -3.11
C CYS A 35 5.73 11.11 -3.56
N SER A 36 6.67 12.02 -3.82
CA SER A 36 7.96 11.68 -4.42
C SER A 36 8.99 11.09 -3.45
N ASP A 37 8.73 11.16 -2.14
CA ASP A 37 9.60 10.60 -1.11
C ASP A 37 9.04 9.29 -0.53
N ALA A 38 9.78 8.67 0.39
CA ALA A 38 9.48 7.34 0.93
C ALA A 38 8.13 7.22 1.68
N ARG A 39 7.41 8.32 1.96
CA ARG A 39 6.03 8.28 2.46
C ARG A 39 5.09 7.57 1.51
N HIS A 40 5.38 7.55 0.20
CA HIS A 40 4.55 6.95 -0.84
C HIS A 40 4.22 5.46 -0.62
N ARG A 41 5.02 4.75 0.20
CA ARG A 41 5.04 3.30 0.37
C ARG A 41 3.80 2.69 1.06
N ILE A 42 2.64 3.32 0.95
CA ILE A 42 1.35 2.84 1.50
C ILE A 42 0.94 1.49 0.89
N LEU A 43 1.22 1.28 -0.40
CA LEU A 43 1.04 -0.03 -1.06
C LEU A 43 2.10 -1.06 -0.64
N HIS A 44 3.17 -0.66 0.05
CA HIS A 44 4.20 -1.56 0.59
C HIS A 44 3.79 -2.12 1.97
N THR A 45 2.51 -2.43 2.12
CA THR A 45 1.92 -3.04 3.31
C THR A 45 1.16 -4.29 2.89
N LEU A 46 0.97 -5.24 3.81
CA LEU A 46 0.12 -6.40 3.51
C LEU A 46 -1.32 -6.01 3.18
N TRP A 47 -1.79 -4.86 3.67
CA TRP A 47 -3.07 -4.30 3.25
C TRP A 47 -3.07 -3.96 1.76
N GLY A 48 -2.05 -3.24 1.29
CA GLY A 48 -1.91 -2.90 -0.13
C GLY A 48 -1.81 -4.14 -1.02
N ILE A 49 -1.05 -5.15 -0.60
CA ILE A 49 -0.93 -6.40 -1.36
C ILE A 49 -2.26 -7.15 -1.42
N ASN A 50 -2.88 -7.42 -0.27
CA ASN A 50 -4.08 -8.25 -0.22
C ASN A 50 -5.34 -7.56 -0.75
N SER A 51 -5.48 -6.25 -0.53
CA SER A 51 -6.71 -5.51 -0.82
C SER A 51 -6.67 -4.82 -2.18
N ILE A 52 -5.49 -4.69 -2.80
CA ILE A 52 -5.32 -3.93 -4.05
C ILE A 52 -4.54 -4.76 -5.07
N VAL A 53 -3.31 -5.15 -4.78
CA VAL A 53 -2.45 -5.81 -5.77
C VAL A 53 -3.02 -7.16 -6.22
N VAL A 54 -3.38 -8.04 -5.28
CA VAL A 54 -3.97 -9.35 -5.60
C VAL A 54 -5.31 -9.21 -6.34
N PRO A 55 -6.24 -8.32 -5.95
CA PRO A 55 -7.43 -8.05 -6.76
C PRO A 55 -7.17 -7.55 -8.18
N VAL A 56 -6.08 -6.80 -8.42
CA VAL A 56 -5.73 -6.28 -9.75
C VAL A 56 -5.06 -7.34 -10.63
N PHE A 57 -4.11 -8.10 -10.09
CA PHE A 57 -3.27 -9.02 -10.88
C PHE A 57 -3.66 -10.50 -10.75
N GLY A 58 -4.56 -10.82 -9.82
CA GLY A 58 -4.88 -12.20 -9.43
C GLY A 58 -3.93 -12.76 -8.36
N HIS A 59 -4.10 -14.04 -8.06
CA HIS A 59 -3.31 -14.73 -7.03
C HIS A 59 -1.95 -15.21 -7.51
N SER A 60 -1.80 -15.47 -8.81
CA SER A 60 -0.58 -16.03 -9.38
C SER A 60 -0.25 -15.45 -10.73
N LEU A 61 1.05 -15.33 -11.01
CA LEU A 61 1.60 -14.92 -12.28
C LEU A 61 2.34 -16.11 -12.92
N GLN A 62 2.09 -16.36 -14.21
CA GLN A 62 2.90 -17.29 -14.99
C GLN A 62 3.98 -16.53 -15.74
N ASN A 63 5.25 -16.87 -15.51
CA ASN A 63 6.38 -16.21 -16.17
C ASN A 63 6.72 -16.88 -17.52
N SER A 64 7.60 -16.25 -18.30
CA SER A 64 8.08 -16.76 -19.60
C SER A 64 8.84 -18.10 -19.51
N ALA A 65 9.34 -18.46 -18.33
CA ALA A 65 9.96 -19.77 -18.06
C ALA A 65 8.94 -20.87 -17.70
N GLY A 66 7.64 -20.60 -17.83
CA GLY A 66 6.56 -21.56 -17.59
C GLY A 66 6.28 -21.84 -16.11
N LYS A 67 6.83 -21.06 -15.19
CA LYS A 67 6.59 -21.20 -13.74
C LYS A 67 5.40 -20.37 -13.31
N SER A 68 4.62 -20.91 -12.39
CA SER A 68 3.54 -20.20 -11.69
C SER A 68 4.07 -19.71 -10.33
N ILE A 69 4.01 -18.40 -10.10
CA ILE A 69 4.50 -17.73 -8.89
C ILE A 69 3.29 -17.14 -8.15
N ASP A 70 3.23 -17.34 -6.83
CA ASP A 70 2.25 -16.65 -5.99
C ASP A 70 2.61 -15.15 -5.89
N ILE A 71 1.66 -14.29 -6.26
CA ILE A 71 1.89 -12.84 -6.33
C ILE A 71 2.15 -12.26 -4.95
N LYS A 72 1.45 -12.73 -3.91
CA LYS A 72 1.63 -12.22 -2.55
C LYS A 72 3.04 -12.53 -2.05
N ASP A 73 3.51 -13.76 -2.23
CA ASP A 73 4.88 -14.16 -1.86
C ASP A 73 5.94 -13.37 -2.63
N LEU A 74 5.74 -13.14 -3.92
CA LEU A 74 6.64 -12.31 -4.74
C LEU A 74 6.68 -10.87 -4.19
N CYS A 75 5.53 -10.25 -3.98
CA CYS A 75 5.44 -8.88 -3.46
C CYS A 75 6.14 -8.76 -2.10
N GLU A 76 5.90 -9.69 -1.18
CA GLU A 76 6.51 -9.67 0.15
C GLU A 76 8.03 -9.83 0.09
N ARG A 77 8.54 -10.82 -0.65
CA ARG A 77 9.94 -11.21 -0.62
C ARG A 77 10.85 -10.33 -1.47
N ASP A 78 10.35 -9.89 -2.62
CA ASP A 78 11.16 -9.24 -3.64
C ASP A 78 10.91 -7.74 -3.76
N HIS A 79 9.82 -7.24 -3.18
CA HIS A 79 9.51 -5.81 -3.15
C HIS A 79 9.53 -5.26 -1.73
N LEU A 80 8.54 -5.63 -0.90
CA LEU A 80 8.33 -5.06 0.43
C LEU A 80 9.56 -5.27 1.33
N LEU A 81 9.98 -6.52 1.53
CA LEU A 81 11.13 -6.80 2.38
C LEU A 81 12.43 -6.19 1.82
N VAL A 82 12.64 -6.21 0.50
CA VAL A 82 13.85 -5.64 -0.13
C VAL A 82 13.98 -4.15 0.19
N ASP A 83 12.88 -3.41 0.07
CA ASP A 83 12.86 -1.97 0.30
C ASP A 83 13.05 -1.58 1.79
N TYR A 84 12.96 -2.55 2.71
CA TYR A 84 13.24 -2.40 4.14
C TYR A 84 14.39 -3.32 4.61
N GLN A 85 15.36 -3.60 3.74
CA GLN A 85 16.60 -4.34 4.05
C GLN A 85 16.35 -5.74 4.66
N GLN A 86 15.26 -6.39 4.28
CA GLN A 86 14.84 -7.72 4.77
C GLN A 86 14.55 -7.76 6.28
N ARG A 87 14.26 -6.60 6.90
CA ARG A 87 14.10 -6.49 8.36
C ARG A 87 12.68 -6.76 8.84
N PHE A 88 11.69 -6.16 8.17
CA PHE A 88 10.27 -6.17 8.53
C PHE A 88 9.39 -5.80 7.33
N ILE A 89 8.08 -6.06 7.45
CA ILE A 89 7.04 -5.53 6.57
C ILE A 89 6.19 -4.56 7.40
N LEU A 90 5.92 -3.38 6.85
CA LEU A 90 5.11 -2.37 7.53
C LEU A 90 3.63 -2.73 7.54
N THR A 91 2.96 -2.26 8.59
CA THR A 91 1.51 -2.28 8.68
C THR A 91 0.94 -0.96 8.18
N LEU A 92 -0.33 -0.97 7.77
CA LEU A 92 -1.04 0.27 7.43
C LEU A 92 -1.07 1.24 8.63
N ASN A 93 -1.13 0.70 9.85
CA ASN A 93 -1.17 1.49 11.07
C ASN A 93 0.12 2.30 11.31
N ASP A 94 1.28 1.81 10.87
CA ASP A 94 2.55 2.55 10.97
C ASP A 94 2.48 3.87 10.19
N PHE A 95 1.96 3.83 8.95
CA PHE A 95 1.74 5.03 8.14
C PHE A 95 0.64 5.94 8.72
N VAL A 96 -0.48 5.36 9.15
CA VAL A 96 -1.61 6.14 9.67
C VAL A 96 -1.26 6.84 11.00
N ASN A 97 -0.36 6.28 11.81
CA ASN A 97 0.20 6.94 13.00
C ASN A 97 1.05 8.17 12.66
N ALA A 98 1.71 8.19 11.50
CA ALA A 98 2.53 9.31 11.07
C ALA A 98 1.70 10.50 10.53
N ILE A 99 0.40 10.31 10.28
CA ILE A 99 -0.52 11.37 9.84
C ILE A 99 -0.95 12.20 11.04
N ASN A 100 -0.69 13.51 10.98
CA ASN A 100 -1.12 14.50 11.96
C ASN A 100 -2.57 14.92 11.72
N PRO A 101 -3.52 14.54 12.59
CA PRO A 101 -4.93 14.87 12.36
C PRO A 101 -5.20 16.38 12.37
N ARG A 102 -4.34 17.20 12.99
CA ARG A 102 -4.50 18.66 13.04
C ARG A 102 -4.20 19.35 11.71
N GLN A 103 -3.55 18.65 10.78
CA GLN A 103 -3.20 19.15 9.46
C GLN A 103 -4.14 18.64 8.37
N LEU A 104 -5.13 17.82 8.73
CA LEU A 104 -6.13 17.32 7.80
C LEU A 104 -7.16 18.39 7.44
N PRO A 105 -7.86 18.25 6.30
CA PRO A 105 -8.98 19.11 5.94
C PRO A 105 -10.03 19.18 7.06
N GLN A 106 -10.55 20.37 7.31
CA GLN A 106 -11.60 20.56 8.33
C GLN A 106 -12.89 19.85 7.93
N ASN A 107 -13.58 19.27 8.93
CA ASN A 107 -14.86 18.57 8.76
C ASN A 107 -14.80 17.42 7.73
N PHE A 108 -13.66 16.73 7.63
CA PHE A 108 -13.51 15.66 6.66
C PHE A 108 -14.45 14.48 6.94
N GLU A 109 -14.81 14.29 8.20
CA GLU A 109 -15.71 13.25 8.69
C GLU A 109 -17.09 13.32 8.02
N ARG A 110 -17.63 14.53 7.84
CA ARG A 110 -18.94 14.74 7.20
C ARG A 110 -18.94 14.31 5.73
N HIS A 111 -17.84 14.57 5.03
CA HIS A 111 -17.72 14.19 3.62
C HIS A 111 -17.47 12.69 3.48
N LEU A 112 -16.73 12.07 4.41
CA LEU A 112 -16.59 10.61 4.46
C LEU A 112 -17.95 9.93 4.65
N GLU A 113 -18.80 10.45 5.53
CA GLU A 113 -20.17 9.97 5.74
C GLU A 113 -21.01 10.08 4.46
N ALA A 114 -20.94 11.23 3.78
CA ALA A 114 -21.61 11.41 2.49
C ALA A 114 -21.11 10.41 1.43
N LEU A 115 -19.79 10.18 1.35
CA LEU A 115 -19.21 9.19 0.44
C LEU A 115 -19.66 7.77 0.77
N HIS A 116 -19.78 7.44 2.06
CA HIS A 116 -20.21 6.13 2.52
C HIS A 116 -21.61 5.75 1.99
N HIS A 117 -22.54 6.71 1.93
CA HIS A 117 -23.88 6.46 1.39
C HIS A 117 -23.88 5.96 -0.06
N TYR A 118 -22.85 6.27 -0.87
CA TYR A 118 -22.79 5.80 -2.26
C TYR A 118 -22.43 4.32 -2.40
N TYR A 119 -21.62 3.79 -1.48
CA TYR A 119 -21.11 2.42 -1.60
C TYR A 119 -21.60 1.47 -0.50
N VAL A 120 -22.31 1.96 0.52
CA VAL A 120 -22.73 1.15 1.69
C VAL A 120 -23.54 -0.10 1.34
N GLN A 121 -24.31 -0.06 0.25
CA GLN A 121 -25.15 -1.19 -0.18
C GLN A 121 -24.34 -2.27 -0.93
N ASP A 122 -23.20 -1.91 -1.53
CA ASP A 122 -22.27 -2.87 -2.12
C ASP A 122 -21.37 -3.41 -1.01
N LYS A 123 -21.62 -4.65 -0.57
CA LYS A 123 -20.86 -5.27 0.52
C LYS A 123 -19.37 -5.38 0.22
N THR A 124 -19.01 -5.71 -1.01
CA THR A 124 -17.62 -5.92 -1.41
C THR A 124 -16.88 -4.59 -1.49
N LEU A 125 -17.49 -3.60 -2.14
CA LEU A 125 -16.91 -2.25 -2.21
C LEU A 125 -16.84 -1.61 -0.81
N SER A 126 -17.89 -1.75 -0.01
CA SER A 126 -17.92 -1.26 1.37
C SER A 126 -16.81 -1.87 2.23
N GLN A 127 -16.59 -3.18 2.13
CA GLN A 127 -15.50 -3.86 2.82
C GLN A 127 -14.13 -3.30 2.41
N LEU A 128 -13.90 -3.08 1.11
CA LEU A 128 -12.64 -2.50 0.62
C LEU A 128 -12.47 -1.05 1.10
N MET A 129 -13.48 -0.20 0.88
CA MET A 129 -13.42 1.22 1.19
C MET A 129 -13.23 1.47 2.69
N LEU A 130 -13.84 0.64 3.54
CA LEU A 130 -13.72 0.72 5.00
C LEU A 130 -12.52 -0.06 5.56
N SER A 131 -11.79 -0.82 4.74
CA SER A 131 -10.68 -1.66 5.21
C SER A 131 -9.56 -0.89 5.94
N PRO A 132 -9.19 0.37 5.59
CA PRO A 132 -8.23 1.12 6.39
C PRO A 132 -8.71 1.35 7.83
N LEU A 133 -10.00 1.70 7.99
CA LEU A 133 -10.60 1.91 9.30
C LEU A 133 -10.65 0.60 10.09
N ALA A 134 -11.05 -0.50 9.45
CA ALA A 134 -11.09 -1.82 10.08
C ALA A 134 -9.71 -2.27 10.61
N LEU A 135 -8.62 -1.95 9.89
CA LEU A 135 -7.26 -2.35 10.27
C LEU A 135 -6.60 -1.42 11.28
N THR A 136 -6.97 -0.14 11.31
CA THR A 136 -6.26 0.87 12.10
C THR A 136 -7.07 1.45 13.27
N GLY A 137 -8.39 1.26 13.25
CA GLY A 137 -9.31 1.84 14.22
C GLY A 137 -9.40 3.37 14.18
N LYS A 138 -8.84 4.02 13.15
CA LYS A 138 -8.76 5.49 13.04
C LYS A 138 -9.54 5.99 11.85
N LEU A 139 -10.44 6.94 12.09
CA LEU A 139 -11.32 7.49 11.05
C LEU A 139 -10.54 8.14 9.91
N HIS A 140 -9.47 8.88 10.19
CA HIS A 140 -8.66 9.54 9.16
C HIS A 140 -7.92 8.58 8.23
N SER A 141 -7.80 7.29 8.58
CA SER A 141 -7.25 6.29 7.67
C SER A 141 -8.11 6.09 6.41
N LEU A 142 -9.40 6.42 6.47
CA LEU A 142 -10.29 6.35 5.31
C LEU A 142 -9.87 7.29 4.18
N LEU A 143 -9.09 8.35 4.45
CA LEU A 143 -8.53 9.21 3.40
C LEU A 143 -7.63 8.43 2.42
N LEU A 144 -7.14 7.25 2.78
CA LEU A 144 -6.36 6.38 1.89
C LEU A 144 -7.21 5.74 0.79
N THR A 145 -8.50 5.54 1.02
CA THR A 145 -9.47 4.96 0.07
C THR A 145 -10.47 5.99 -0.47
N HIS A 146 -10.65 7.11 0.22
CA HIS A 146 -11.65 8.14 -0.09
C HIS A 146 -11.03 9.38 -0.71
N ASN A 147 -10.10 9.20 -1.66
CA ASN A 147 -9.46 10.27 -2.40
C ASN A 147 -9.55 10.02 -3.91
N SER A 148 -9.27 11.06 -4.70
CA SER A 148 -9.38 11.03 -6.16
C SER A 148 -8.55 9.93 -6.82
N TRP A 149 -7.33 9.66 -6.36
CA TRP A 149 -6.50 8.59 -6.92
C TRP A 149 -7.12 7.21 -6.65
N PHE A 150 -7.51 6.93 -5.41
CA PHE A 150 -8.09 5.62 -5.11
C PHE A 150 -9.39 5.39 -5.89
N ILE A 151 -10.26 6.39 -5.91
CA ILE A 151 -11.56 6.30 -6.58
C ILE A 151 -11.40 6.18 -8.10
N TYR A 152 -10.54 6.97 -8.73
CA TYR A 152 -10.47 7.05 -10.19
C TYR A 152 -9.35 6.23 -10.85
N ASP A 153 -8.38 5.73 -10.10
CA ASP A 153 -7.31 4.86 -10.62
C ASP A 153 -7.38 3.44 -10.03
N ILE A 154 -7.57 3.29 -8.72
CA ILE A 154 -7.59 1.95 -8.09
C ILE A 154 -8.92 1.22 -8.33
N LEU A 155 -10.06 1.83 -8.03
CA LEU A 155 -11.36 1.17 -8.18
C LEU A 155 -11.59 0.63 -9.61
N PRO A 156 -11.29 1.37 -10.70
CA PRO A 156 -11.47 0.84 -12.06
C PRO A 156 -10.64 -0.41 -12.35
N ARG A 157 -9.44 -0.51 -11.79
CA ARG A 157 -8.54 -1.67 -12.00
C ARG A 157 -9.03 -2.94 -11.31
N ILE A 158 -9.90 -2.82 -10.32
CA ILE A 158 -10.56 -3.94 -9.63
C ILE A 158 -12.02 -4.12 -10.07
N GLY A 159 -12.41 -3.53 -11.20
CA GLY A 159 -13.72 -3.70 -11.82
C GLY A 159 -14.83 -2.79 -11.27
N GLN A 160 -14.48 -1.79 -10.47
CA GLN A 160 -15.43 -0.83 -9.89
C GLN A 160 -15.35 0.51 -10.63
N LEU A 161 -16.40 0.86 -11.37
CA LEU A 161 -16.42 2.07 -12.20
C LEU A 161 -17.17 3.20 -11.48
N PRO A 162 -16.47 4.19 -10.91
CA PRO A 162 -17.14 5.33 -10.28
C PRO A 162 -17.80 6.22 -11.35
N LYS A 163 -18.84 6.94 -10.95
CA LYS A 163 -19.35 8.07 -11.74
C LYS A 163 -18.37 9.23 -11.61
N LEU A 164 -18.20 10.00 -12.70
CA LEU A 164 -17.43 11.23 -12.65
C LEU A 164 -18.19 12.26 -11.78
N ASP A 165 -17.54 12.67 -10.69
CA ASP A 165 -18.02 13.66 -9.74
C ASP A 165 -16.85 14.41 -9.09
N ASN A 166 -17.13 15.54 -8.44
CA ASN A 166 -16.14 16.29 -7.68
C ASN A 166 -15.81 15.54 -6.38
N ILE A 167 -14.68 14.83 -6.38
CA ILE A 167 -14.11 14.27 -5.16
C ILE A 167 -13.37 15.36 -4.40
N VAL A 168 -13.74 15.53 -3.13
CA VAL A 168 -13.23 16.60 -2.28
C VAL A 168 -11.77 16.38 -1.87
N TYR A 169 -11.33 15.12 -1.78
CA TYR A 169 -10.00 14.76 -1.31
C TYR A 169 -9.08 14.28 -2.42
N SER A 170 -7.83 14.67 -2.28
CA SER A 170 -6.69 14.24 -3.07
C SER A 170 -5.68 13.50 -2.18
N PRO A 171 -4.74 12.76 -2.78
CA PRO A 171 -3.63 12.18 -2.02
C PRO A 171 -2.82 13.21 -1.21
N ALA A 172 -2.74 14.45 -1.69
CA ALA A 172 -2.01 15.52 -1.02
C ALA A 172 -2.56 15.81 0.39
N ASP A 173 -3.86 15.62 0.63
CA ASP A 173 -4.49 15.92 1.92
C ASP A 173 -3.92 15.08 3.06
N PHE A 174 -3.68 13.78 2.82
CA PHE A 174 -3.06 12.92 3.82
C PHE A 174 -1.54 12.90 3.74
N PHE A 175 -0.92 13.06 2.55
CA PHE A 175 0.55 13.10 2.45
C PHE A 175 1.14 14.36 3.07
N ASN A 176 0.51 15.52 2.91
CA ASN A 176 0.98 16.77 3.53
C ASN A 176 0.85 16.73 5.06
N ALA A 177 -0.16 16.03 5.57
CA ALA A 177 -0.34 15.79 6.99
C ALA A 177 0.55 14.66 7.54
N MET A 178 1.19 13.86 6.66
CA MET A 178 2.05 12.75 7.07
C MET A 178 3.49 13.23 7.29
N HIS A 179 3.94 13.09 8.54
CA HIS A 179 5.34 13.33 8.88
C HIS A 179 6.24 12.22 8.31
N PHE A 180 7.45 12.61 7.92
CA PHE A 180 8.45 11.65 7.49
C PHE A 180 9.07 10.96 8.72
N GLU A 181 8.99 9.64 8.76
CA GLU A 181 9.60 8.82 9.82
C GLU A 181 10.86 8.11 9.31
N LEU A 182 11.88 7.95 10.15
CA LEU A 182 13.14 7.34 9.72
C LEU A 182 13.00 5.87 9.28
N TRP A 183 11.97 5.15 9.73
CA TRP A 183 11.70 3.81 9.21
C TRP A 183 11.21 3.82 7.75
N MET A 184 10.64 4.93 7.26
CA MET A 184 10.20 5.06 5.87
C MET A 184 11.39 5.04 4.91
N ASP A 185 12.49 5.69 5.32
CA ASP A 185 13.73 5.71 4.56
C ASP A 185 14.44 4.36 4.64
N ASN A 186 14.02 3.43 3.78
CA ASN A 186 14.66 2.14 3.60
C ASN A 186 14.90 1.36 4.91
N GLY A 187 14.05 1.57 5.91
CA GLY A 187 14.15 0.95 7.23
C GLY A 187 15.33 1.42 8.06
N MET A 188 15.75 2.69 8.02
CA MET A 188 16.82 3.20 8.89
C MET A 188 16.48 3.08 10.39
N ALA A 189 15.20 3.19 10.75
CA ALA A 189 14.69 2.92 12.09
C ALA A 189 13.74 1.71 12.13
N ILE A 190 13.39 1.27 13.35
CA ILE A 190 12.40 0.21 13.58
C ILE A 190 11.03 0.85 13.87
N PRO A 191 9.99 0.56 13.08
CA PRO A 191 8.64 1.03 13.35
C PRO A 191 8.07 0.34 14.60
N ALA A 192 7.05 0.94 15.22
CA ALA A 192 6.41 0.40 16.42
C ALA A 192 5.94 -1.05 16.23
N SER A 193 5.38 -1.38 15.07
CA SER A 193 4.91 -2.73 14.72
C SER A 193 6.00 -3.80 14.71
N ALA A 194 7.27 -3.42 14.52
CA ALA A 194 8.39 -4.37 14.40
C ALA A 194 9.36 -4.35 15.60
N GLN A 195 9.09 -3.55 16.64
CA GLN A 195 9.97 -3.43 17.81
C GLN A 195 10.19 -4.77 18.52
N ALA A 196 9.13 -5.54 18.77
CA ALA A 196 9.24 -6.84 19.44
C ALA A 196 10.05 -7.85 18.61
N LEU A 197 9.80 -7.92 17.29
CA LEU A 197 10.56 -8.78 16.38
C LEU A 197 12.05 -8.41 16.39
N HIS A 198 12.36 -7.11 16.43
CA HIS A 198 13.73 -6.63 16.47
C HIS A 198 14.45 -7.05 17.78
N GLN A 199 13.79 -6.92 18.93
CA GLN A 199 14.33 -7.32 20.23
C GLN A 199 14.63 -8.83 20.29
N ILE A 200 13.74 -9.66 19.74
CA ILE A 200 13.95 -11.12 19.66
C ILE A 200 15.16 -11.46 18.79
N LYS A 201 15.30 -10.81 17.63
CA LYS A 201 16.45 -11.05 16.74
C LYS A 201 17.78 -10.67 17.40
N GLN A 202 17.81 -9.60 18.19
CA GLN A 202 19.00 -9.20 18.94
C GLN A 202 19.38 -10.21 20.03
N THR A 203 18.40 -10.67 20.80
CA THR A 203 18.64 -11.64 21.90
C THR A 203 18.97 -13.05 21.42
N THR A 204 18.57 -13.42 20.21
CA THR A 204 18.90 -14.73 19.61
C THR A 204 20.29 -14.74 18.94
N GLN A 205 20.87 -13.55 18.69
CA GLN A 205 22.18 -13.38 18.05
C GLN A 205 23.32 -13.05 19.04
N SER A 206 22.98 -12.78 20.31
CA SER A 206 23.91 -12.59 21.44
C SER A 206 24.17 -13.89 22.18
#